data_AF-A0A258GMK9-F1
#
_entry.id   AF-A0A258GMK9-F1
#
_cell.length_a   1.000
_cell.length_b   1.000
_cell.length_c   1.000
_cell.angle_alpha   90.00
_cell.angle_beta   90.00
_cell.angle_gamma   90.00
#
_symmetry.space_group_name_H-M   'P 1'
#
loop_
_entity.id
_entity.type
_entity.pdbx_description
1 polymer ?
#
loop_
_entity_poly.entity_id
_entity_poly.type
_entity_poly.pdbx_seq_one_letter_code
_entity_poly.pdbx_strand_id
1 'polypeptide(L)' 'MTIDYTASEARLSFYADTIGVEPPARMVCDAGCPAPELLIFCERYGASLDWIFLGDVRAMIRDSHKLARERRFGGGAV' A
#
# COMPACT_ATOMS: atom_id res chain seq x y z
N MET A 1 -14.26 -22.92 -1.02
CA MET A 1 -14.10 -21.99 0.12
C MET A 1 -13.87 -20.63 -0.48
N THR A 2 -14.84 -19.71 -0.39
CA THR A 2 -14.68 -18.34 -0.88
C THR A 2 -13.88 -17.57 0.17
N ILE A 3 -12.76 -17.00 -0.21
CA ILE A 3 -11.96 -16.17 0.70
C ILE A 3 -12.70 -14.83 0.85
N ASP A 4 -12.96 -14.42 2.09
CA ASP A 4 -13.53 -13.12 2.40
C ASP A 4 -12.43 -12.06 2.41
N TYR A 5 -12.60 -11.05 1.56
CA TYR A 5 -11.65 -9.98 1.32
C TYR A 5 -12.10 -8.63 1.86
N THR A 6 -13.26 -8.56 2.55
CA THR A 6 -13.87 -7.30 3.01
C THR A 6 -12.91 -6.42 3.81
N ALA A 7 -12.13 -7.01 4.73
CA ALA A 7 -11.16 -6.27 5.53
C ALA A 7 -10.00 -5.71 4.70
N SER A 8 -9.60 -6.43 3.65
CA SER A 8 -8.54 -6.02 2.74
C SER A 8 -9.00 -4.88 1.82
N GLU A 9 -10.22 -4.96 1.31
CA GLU A 9 -10.85 -3.89 0.52
C GLU A 9 -11.00 -2.61 1.35
N ALA A 10 -11.40 -2.72 2.61
CA ALA A 10 -11.48 -1.58 3.52
C ALA A 10 -10.10 -0.92 3.75
N ARG A 11 -9.03 -1.71 3.89
CA ARG A 11 -7.66 -1.17 4.06
C ARG A 11 -7.11 -0.53 2.79
N LEU A 12 -7.41 -1.10 1.63
CA LEU A 12 -7.05 -0.50 0.34
C LEU A 12 -7.77 0.84 0.14
N SER A 13 -9.08 0.87 0.38
CA SER A 13 -9.90 2.08 0.28
C SER A 13 -9.40 3.16 1.24
N PHE A 14 -9.16 2.79 2.51
CA PHE A 14 -8.57 3.70 3.50
C PHE A 14 -7.24 4.30 3.04
N TYR A 15 -6.35 3.48 2.46
CA TYR A 15 -5.06 3.98 1.96
C TYR A 15 -5.24 4.95 0.80
N ALA A 16 -6.08 4.59 -0.18
CA ALA A 16 -6.36 5.41 -1.36
C ALA A 16 -6.98 6.77 -0.97
N ASP A 17 -7.98 6.74 -0.09
CA ASP A 17 -8.62 7.94 0.47
C ASP A 17 -7.62 8.84 1.20
N THR A 18 -6.71 8.24 1.97
CA THR A 18 -5.70 8.99 2.75
C THR A 18 -4.76 9.80 1.86
N ILE A 19 -4.46 9.31 0.66
CA ILE A 19 -3.58 10.01 -0.30
C ILE A 19 -4.35 10.75 -1.41
N GLY A 20 -5.69 10.74 -1.36
CA GLY A 20 -6.55 11.45 -2.31
C GLY A 20 -6.53 10.87 -3.72
N VAL A 21 -6.49 9.54 -3.87
CA VAL A 21 -6.54 8.86 -5.17
C VAL A 21 -7.63 7.78 -5.17
N GLU A 22 -8.04 7.35 -6.36
CA GLU A 22 -8.98 6.23 -6.51
C GLU A 22 -8.29 4.88 -6.28
N PRO A 23 -8.93 3.94 -5.56
CA PRO A 23 -8.42 2.59 -5.42
C PRO A 23 -8.53 1.80 -6.75
N PRO A 24 -7.72 0.75 -6.95
CA PRO A 24 -7.88 -0.16 -8.09
C PRO A 24 -9.24 -0.86 -8.00
N ALA A 25 -9.82 -1.17 -9.16
CA ALA A 25 -11.15 -1.78 -9.27
C ALA A 25 -11.17 -3.25 -8.78
N ARG A 26 -10.03 -3.94 -8.88
CA ARG A 26 -9.86 -5.34 -8.49
C ARG A 26 -8.62 -5.50 -7.64
N MET A 27 -8.79 -6.21 -6.52
CA MET A 27 -7.70 -6.56 -5.62
C MET A 27 -7.05 -7.91 -5.98
N VAL A 28 -7.83 -8.85 -6.51
CA VAL A 28 -7.42 -10.23 -6.81
C VAL A 28 -7.87 -10.60 -8.23
N CYS A 29 -7.05 -11.36 -8.96
CA CYS A 29 -7.40 -11.87 -10.29
C CYS A 29 -8.06 -13.26 -10.20
N ASP A 30 -8.56 -13.77 -11.32
CA ASP A 30 -9.28 -15.06 -11.36
C ASP A 30 -8.43 -16.26 -10.90
N ALA A 31 -7.10 -16.12 -10.92
CA ALA A 31 -6.17 -17.13 -10.40
C ALA A 31 -5.97 -17.09 -8.88
N GLY A 32 -6.63 -16.17 -8.16
CA GLY A 32 -6.48 -15.99 -6.71
C GLY A 32 -5.23 -15.22 -6.29
N CYS A 33 -4.49 -14.66 -7.24
CA CYS A 33 -3.31 -13.82 -6.99
C CYS A 33 -3.67 -12.33 -6.97
N PRO A 34 -2.84 -11.45 -6.36
CA PRO A 34 -3.00 -10.00 -6.48
C PRO A 34 -3.20 -9.57 -7.94
N ALA A 35 -4.20 -8.74 -8.19
CA ALA A 35 -4.48 -8.25 -9.53
C ALA A 35 -3.33 -7.33 -10.02
N PRO A 36 -3.01 -7.32 -11.33
CA PRO A 36 -1.94 -6.45 -11.85
C PRO A 36 -2.13 -4.97 -11.53
N GLU A 37 -3.37 -4.48 -11.56
CA GLU A 37 -3.73 -3.10 -11.19
C GLU A 37 -3.42 -2.78 -9.73
N LEU A 38 -3.58 -3.74 -8.81
CA LEU A 38 -3.17 -3.59 -7.42
C LEU A 38 -1.65 -3.49 -7.30
N LEU A 39 -0.90 -4.31 -8.03
CA LEU A 39 0.56 -4.26 -8.01
C LEU A 39 1.09 -2.92 -8.52
N ILE A 40 0.52 -2.41 -9.63
CA ILE A 40 0.84 -1.09 -10.17
C ILE A 40 0.48 0.02 -9.17
N PHE A 41 -0.66 -0.10 -8.49
CA PHE A 41 -1.05 0.84 -7.44
C PHE A 41 -0.04 0.87 -6.29
N CYS A 42 0.38 -0.30 -5.80
CA CYS A 42 1.39 -0.43 -4.73
C CYS A 42 2.74 0.17 -5.14
N GLU A 43 3.21 -0.12 -6.36
CA GLU A 43 4.46 0.45 -6.88
C GLU A 43 4.38 1.97 -7.02
N ARG A 44 3.28 2.48 -7.56
CA ARG A 44 3.12 3.91 -7.85
C ARG A 44 2.96 4.77 -6.59
N TYR A 45 2.19 4.30 -5.62
CA TYR A 45 1.80 5.09 -4.45
C TYR A 45 2.48 4.66 -3.16
N GLY A 46 3.23 3.56 -3.16
CA GLY A 46 3.92 3.05 -1.97
C GLY A 46 3.00 2.31 -1.00
N ALA A 47 1.86 1.79 -1.48
CA ALA A 47 1.02 0.92 -0.68
C ALA A 47 1.69 -0.45 -0.48
N SER A 48 1.47 -1.07 0.68
CA SER A 48 2.04 -2.38 1.01
C SER A 48 1.00 -3.50 0.87
N LEU A 49 1.38 -4.61 0.22
CA LEU A 49 0.54 -5.81 0.16
C LEU A 49 0.35 -6.43 1.55
N ASP A 50 1.35 -6.35 2.42
CA ASP A 50 1.25 -6.83 3.80
C ASP A 50 0.25 -5.99 4.60
N TRP A 51 0.20 -4.68 4.35
CA TRP A 51 -0.85 -3.82 4.92
C TRP A 51 -2.23 -4.22 4.40
N ILE A 52 -2.38 -4.34 3.08
CA ILE A 52 -3.68 -4.59 2.45
C ILE A 52 -4.24 -5.96 2.85
N PHE A 53 -3.44 -7.02 2.77
CA PHE A 53 -3.90 -8.39 3.04
C PHE A 53 -3.83 -8.78 4.51
N LEU A 54 -2.83 -8.31 5.26
CA LEU A 54 -2.57 -8.78 6.63
C LEU A 54 -2.75 -7.70 7.70
N GLY A 55 -2.92 -6.42 7.31
CA GLY A 55 -2.94 -5.30 8.25
C GLY A 55 -1.57 -5.01 8.87
N ASP A 56 -0.47 -5.55 8.33
CA ASP A 56 0.86 -5.37 8.88
C ASP A 56 1.47 -4.04 8.41
N VAL A 57 1.64 -3.13 9.36
CA VAL A 57 2.18 -1.78 9.13
C VAL A 57 3.71 -1.71 9.20
N ARG A 58 4.41 -2.79 9.58
CA ARG A 58 5.85 -2.73 9.91
C ARG A 58 6.72 -2.26 8.75
N ALA A 59 6.44 -2.71 7.53
CA ALA A 59 7.16 -2.29 6.33
C ALA A 59 6.99 -0.77 6.09
N MET A 60 5.74 -0.30 6.11
CA MET A 60 5.40 1.12 5.91
C MET A 60 6.03 2.04 6.96
N ILE A 61 6.02 1.63 8.24
CA ILE A 61 6.66 2.38 9.34
C ILE A 61 8.17 2.46 9.11
N ARG A 62 8.81 1.34 8.73
CA ARG A 62 10.26 1.28 8.47
C ARG A 62 10.66 2.19 7.32
N ASP A 63 9.88 2.16 6.23
CA ASP A 63 10.16 2.98 5.04
C ASP A 63 9.96 4.48 5.34
N SER A 64 8.88 4.82 6.03
CA SER A 64 8.64 6.20 6.49
C SER A 64 9.75 6.71 7.41
N HIS A 65 10.22 5.87 8.34
CA HIS A 65 11.33 6.21 9.23
C HIS A 65 12.64 6.44 8.47
N LYS A 66 12.95 5.61 7.48
CA LYS A 66 14.13 5.75 6.62
C LYS A 66 14.10 7.09 5.86
N LEU A 67 12.99 7.40 5.19
CA LEU A 67 12.81 8.65 4.44
C LEU A 67 12.89 9.89 5.34
N ALA A 68 12.28 9.84 6.53
CA ALA A 68 12.34 10.93 7.49
C ALA A 68 13.78 11.21 7.98
N ARG A 69 14.60 10.17 8.10
CA ARG A 69 16.02 10.32 8.45
C ARG A 69 16.85 10.86 7.28
N GLU A 70 16.68 10.33 6.07
CA GLU A 70 17.41 10.81 4.89
C GLU A 70 17.15 12.31 4.65
N ARG A 71 15.91 12.77 4.81
CA ARG A 71 15.58 14.22 4.71
C ARG A 71 16.22 15.08 5.79
N ARG A 72 16.42 14.54 7.00
CA ARG A 72 17.09 15.28 8.10
C ARG A 72 18.61 15.42 7.89
N PHE A 73 19.23 14.54 7.12
CA PHE A 73 20.68 14.58 6.85
C PHE A 73 21.03 15.08 5.44
N GLY A 74 20.08 15.12 4.50
CA GLY A 74 20.27 15.61 3.12
C GLY A 74 19.93 17.09 2.90
N GLY A 75 19.50 17.83 3.92
CA GLY A 75 19.09 19.24 3.83
C GLY A 75 20.20 20.28 4.04
N GLY A 76 21.47 19.91 3.79
CA GLY A 76 22.63 20.78 4.00
C GLY A 76 23.42 21.03 2.71
N ALA A 77 22.78 21.59 1.68
CA ALA A 77 23.46 22.22 0.53
C ALA A 77 22.46 23.09 -0.25
N VAL A 78 22.25 24.32 0.22
CA VAL A 78 21.86 25.46 -0.63
C VAL A 78 22.65 26.67 -0.16
#